data_AF-A0A950BLC9-F1
#
_entry.id   AF-A0A950BLC9-F1
#
_cell.length_a   1.000
_cell.length_b   1.000
_cell.length_c   1.000
_cell.angle_alpha   90.00
_cell.angle_beta   90.00
_cell.angle_gamma   90.00
#
_symmetry.space_group_name_H-M   'P 1'
#
loop_
_entity.id
_entity.type
_entity.pdbx_description
1 polymer ?
#
loop_
_entity_poly.entity_id
_entity_poly.type
_entity_poly.pdbx_seq_one_letter_code
_entity_poly.pdbx_strand_id
1 'polypeptide(L)'
;MQVRGIVQRAELVENPAGSDRIEMVLWGQGVGPNKPRSIVVPYELLLQDPSLDPDQVHGHGFEARIEQDDNGRWVVIEIGFASGRVLRSAED
;
A
#
# COMPACT_ATOMS: atom_id res chain seq x y z
N MET A 1 -12.86 6.23 1.82
CA MET A 1 -13.06 5.00 2.62
C MET A 1 -11.81 4.73 3.46
N GLN A 2 -11.93 4.25 4.70
CA GLN A 2 -10.78 3.84 5.52
C GLN A 2 -10.57 2.32 5.45
N VAL A 3 -9.31 1.90 5.40
CA VAL A 3 -8.86 0.50 5.40
C VAL A 3 -7.68 0.35 6.35
N ARG A 4 -7.59 -0.80 7.02
CA ARG A 4 -6.50 -1.17 7.92
C ARG A 4 -6.10 -2.59 7.63
N GLY A 5 -4.82 -2.92 7.65
CA GLY A 5 -4.39 -4.29 7.40
C GLY A 5 -2.91 -4.48 7.66
N ILE A 6 -2.41 -5.62 7.21
CA ILE A 6 -0.97 -5.94 7.20
C ILE A 6 -0.54 -6.03 5.75
N VAL A 7 0.56 -5.38 5.39
CA VAL A 7 1.11 -5.46 4.04
C VAL A 7 1.60 -6.88 3.78
N GLN A 8 0.99 -7.55 2.81
CA GLN A 8 1.41 -8.86 2.33
C GLN A 8 2.42 -8.73 1.19
N ARG A 9 2.26 -7.74 0.33
CA ARG A 9 3.12 -7.49 -0.83
C ARG A 9 3.04 -6.01 -1.21
N ALA A 10 4.12 -5.45 -1.71
CA ALA A 10 4.16 -4.14 -2.32
C ALA A 10 5.04 -4.21 -3.58
N GLU A 11 4.62 -3.58 -4.67
CA GLU A 11 5.38 -3.55 -5.92
C GLU A 11 5.29 -2.20 -6.59
N LEU A 12 6.41 -1.77 -7.18
CA LEU A 12 6.46 -0.60 -8.04
C LEU A 12 6.06 -1.00 -9.44
N VAL A 13 5.07 -0.30 -9.98
CA VAL A 13 4.52 -0.54 -11.31
C VAL A 13 4.52 0.78 -12.05
N GLU A 14 5.09 0.77 -13.26
CA GLU A 14 4.97 1.91 -14.15
C GLU A 14 3.55 2.01 -14.68
N ASN A 15 2.92 3.18 -14.51
CA ASN A 15 1.57 3.41 -14.99
C ASN A 15 1.31 4.90 -15.29
N PRO A 16 0.89 5.25 -16.54
CA PRO A 16 0.76 4.35 -17.69
C PRO A 16 2.12 3.85 -18.21
N ALA A 17 2.14 2.72 -18.91
CA ALA A 17 3.37 2.14 -19.44
C ALA A 17 4.12 3.10 -20.38
N GLY A 18 5.44 3.22 -20.22
CA GLY A 18 6.29 4.14 -20.98
C GLY A 18 6.18 5.62 -20.59
N SER A 19 5.70 5.92 -19.37
CA SER A 19 5.59 7.29 -18.85
C SER A 19 6.63 7.65 -17.78
N ASP A 20 7.46 6.69 -17.36
CA ASP A 20 8.36 6.78 -16.19
C ASP A 20 7.66 7.10 -14.87
N ARG A 21 6.32 7.18 -14.84
CA ARG A 21 5.54 7.41 -13.64
C ARG A 21 5.33 6.09 -12.93
N ILE A 22 5.94 5.97 -11.76
CA ILE A 22 5.85 4.78 -10.92
C ILE A 22 4.75 4.97 -9.87
N GLU A 23 3.82 4.03 -9.81
CA GLU A 23 2.89 3.85 -8.71
C GLU A 23 3.34 2.66 -7.86
N MET A 24 2.93 2.61 -6.59
CA MET A 24 3.12 1.42 -5.77
C MET A 24 1.79 0.71 -5.58
N VAL A 25 1.71 -0.56 -5.96
CA VAL A 25 0.56 -1.41 -5.68
C VAL A 25 0.83 -2.15 -4.37
N LEU A 26 -0.03 -1.93 -3.38
CA LEU A 26 0.04 -2.55 -2.06
C LEU A 26 -1.08 -3.57 -1.92
N TRP A 27 -0.73 -4.80 -1.57
CA TRP A 27 -1.67 -5.86 -1.21
C TRP A 27 -1.70 -6.06 0.29
N GLY A 28 -2.88 -5.92 0.88
CA GLY A 28 -3.13 -6.05 2.30
C GLY A 28 -3.86 -7.35 2.68
N GLN A 29 -3.46 -7.94 3.79
CA GLN A 29 -4.18 -9.00 4.50
C GLN A 29 -4.89 -8.44 5.74
N GLY A 30 -5.93 -9.12 6.20
CA GLY A 30 -6.69 -8.70 7.38
C GLY A 30 -7.52 -7.43 7.19
N VAL A 31 -7.76 -6.99 5.95
CA VAL A 31 -8.44 -5.71 5.63
C VAL A 31 -9.93 -5.63 6.00
N GLY A 32 -10.51 -6.73 6.45
CA GLY A 32 -11.94 -6.85 6.76
C GLY A 32 -12.80 -7.21 5.54
N PRO A 33 -14.04 -7.64 5.78
CA PRO A 33 -14.97 -7.99 4.71
C PRO A 33 -15.36 -6.74 3.90
N ASN A 34 -15.56 -6.91 2.59
CA ASN A 34 -15.96 -5.85 1.65
C ASN A 34 -14.97 -4.69 1.50
N LYS A 35 -13.72 -4.88 1.91
CA LYS A 35 -12.63 -3.91 1.69
C LYS A 35 -11.71 -4.43 0.57
N PRO A 36 -11.17 -3.53 -0.26
CA PRO A 36 -10.24 -3.92 -1.31
C PRO A 36 -8.96 -4.45 -0.68
N ARG A 37 -8.47 -5.57 -1.22
CA ARG A 37 -7.19 -6.16 -0.80
C ARG A 37 -6.00 -5.54 -1.51
N SER A 38 -6.21 -4.81 -2.59
CA SER A 38 -5.19 -4.11 -3.35
C SER A 38 -5.54 -2.64 -3.42
N ILE A 39 -4.56 -1.79 -3.11
CA ILE A 39 -4.66 -0.33 -3.16
C ILE A 39 -3.43 0.22 -3.90
N VAL A 40 -3.61 1.33 -4.59
CA VAL A 40 -2.59 2.00 -5.41
C VAL A 40 -2.14 3.25 -4.68
N VAL A 41 -0.86 3.33 -4.36
CA VAL A 41 -0.22 4.53 -3.85
C VAL A 41 0.28 5.34 -5.05
N PRO A 42 -0.23 6.56 -5.26
CA PRO A 42 0.15 7.40 -6.39
C PRO A 42 1.59 7.89 -6.25
N TYR A 43 2.20 8.19 -7.39
CA TYR A 43 3.57 8.70 -7.51
C TYR A 43 3.84 9.90 -6.59
N GLU A 44 2.89 10.84 -6.49
CA GLU A 44 3.03 12.04 -5.68
C GLU A 44 3.22 11.72 -4.19
N LEU A 45 2.57 10.68 -3.66
CA LEU A 45 2.75 10.26 -2.27
C LEU A 45 4.10 9.56 -2.07
N LEU A 46 4.53 8.74 -3.03
CA LEU A 46 5.85 8.10 -2.98
C LEU A 46 7.00 9.12 -2.93
N LEU A 47 6.84 10.25 -3.62
CA LEU A 47 7.81 11.34 -3.57
C LEU A 47 7.81 12.11 -2.24
N GLN A 48 6.68 12.14 -1.54
CA GLN A 48 6.50 12.93 -0.32
C GLN A 48 6.89 12.16 0.94
N ASP A 49 6.70 10.84 0.95
CA ASP A 49 6.93 10.00 2.13
C ASP A 49 7.92 8.87 1.81
N PRO A 50 9.19 8.98 2.26
CA PRO A 50 10.21 7.96 2.04
C PRO A 50 9.97 6.66 2.80
N SER A 51 8.99 6.60 3.72
CA SER A 51 8.60 5.35 4.37
C SER A 51 7.77 4.43 3.47
N LEU A 52 7.29 4.93 2.32
CA LEU A 52 6.59 4.17 1.28
C LEU A 52 7.57 3.42 0.37
N ASP A 53 8.48 2.67 0.98
CA ASP A 53 9.44 1.82 0.28
C ASP A 53 8.89 0.37 0.25
N PRO A 54 8.66 -0.21 -0.95
CA PRO A 54 8.08 -1.55 -1.09
C PRO A 54 8.87 -2.65 -0.34
N ASP A 55 10.19 -2.50 -0.22
CA ASP A 55 11.06 -3.48 0.42
C ASP A 55 11.01 -3.37 1.96
N GLN A 56 10.57 -2.23 2.49
CA GLN A 56 10.51 -1.95 3.93
C GLN A 56 9.12 -2.13 4.54
N VAL A 57 8.06 -2.04 3.72
CA VAL A 57 6.67 -2.08 4.23
C VAL A 57 6.13 -3.50 4.42
N HIS A 58 6.79 -4.54 3.88
CA HIS A 58 6.31 -5.91 4.01
C HIS A 58 6.15 -6.33 5.49
N GLY A 59 4.99 -6.91 5.83
CA GLY A 59 4.68 -7.32 7.19
C GLY A 59 4.32 -6.17 8.14
N HIS A 60 4.34 -4.91 7.68
CA HIS A 60 3.94 -3.78 8.50
C HIS A 60 2.42 -3.66 8.56
N GLY A 61 1.91 -3.29 9.73
CA GLY A 61 0.54 -2.82 9.86
C GLY A 61 0.40 -1.47 9.15
N PHE A 62 -0.68 -1.28 8.39
CA PHE A 62 -1.01 -0.03 7.73
C PHE A 62 -2.43 0.41 8.05
N GLU A 63 -2.62 1.72 8.02
CA GLU A 63 -3.93 2.38 7.95
C GLU A 63 -3.92 3.34 6.76
N ALA A 64 -4.94 3.28 5.91
CA ALA A 64 -5.03 4.14 4.75
C ALA A 64 -6.45 4.68 4.52
N ARG A 65 -6.52 5.90 4.01
CA ARG A 65 -7.70 6.48 3.39
C ARG A 65 -7.58 6.32 1.88
N ILE A 66 -8.59 5.69 1.29
CA ILE A 66 -8.66 5.39 -0.14
C ILE A 66 -9.94 5.90 -0.78
N GLU A 67 -9.86 6.20 -2.07
CA GLU A 67 -11.00 6.47 -2.94
C GLU A 67 -10.91 5.64 -4.22
N GLN A 68 -11.98 5.60 -4.99
CA GLN A 68 -11.98 4.90 -6.27
C GLN A 68 -11.75 5.92 -7.38
N ASP A 69 -10.76 5.67 -8.24
CA ASP A 69 -10.52 6.51 -9.42
C ASP A 69 -11.53 6.20 -10.54
N ASP A 70 -11.47 6.98 -11.63
CA ASP A 70 -12.34 6.83 -12.81
C ASP A 70 -12.18 5.47 -13.51
N ASN A 71 -11.07 4.76 -13.27
CA ASN A 71 -10.79 3.43 -13.81
C ASN A 71 -11.21 2.30 -12.85
N GLY A 72 -11.84 2.64 -11.73
CA GLY A 72 -12.29 1.68 -10.73
C GLY A 72 -11.20 1.17 -9.79
N ARG A 73 -9.99 1.75 -9.81
CA ARG A 73 -8.87 1.38 -8.93
C ARG A 73 -9.02 2.08 -7.59
N TRP A 74 -8.58 1.42 -6.52
CA TRP A 74 -8.57 2.02 -5.19
C TRP A 74 -7.28 2.78 -4.97
N VAL A 75 -7.33 4.10 -5.01
CA VAL A 75 -6.17 4.99 -4.89
C VAL A 75 -6.06 5.53 -3.47
N VAL A 76 -4.85 5.54 -2.94
CA VAL A 76 -4.51 6.06 -1.62
C VAL A 76 -4.44 7.57 -1.64
N ILE A 77 -5.12 8.19 -0.68
CA ILE A 77 -5.10 9.62 -0.41
C ILE A 77 -4.22 9.93 0.80
N GLU A 78 -4.21 9.03 1.78
CA GLU A 78 -3.35 9.12 2.96
C GLU A 78 -3.07 7.71 3.45
N ILE A 79 -1.85 7.45 3.91
CA ILE A 79 -1.43 6.18 4.47
C ILE A 79 -0.41 6.41 5.58
N GLY A 80 -0.50 5.59 6.62
CA GLY A 80 0.49 5.51 7.68
C GLY A 80 0.79 4.07 8.03
N PHE A 81 2.06 3.79 8.34
CA PHE A 81 2.51 2.48 8.82
C PHE A 81 2.74 2.52 10.32
N ALA A 82 2.41 1.42 10.99
CA ALA A 82 2.75 1.25 12.40
C ALA A 82 4.29 1.26 12.57
N SER A 83 4.81 2.25 13.29
CA SER A 83 6.23 2.36 13.62
C SER A 83 6.60 1.31 14.68
N GLY A 84 6.77 0.04 14.32
CA GLY A 84 7.09 -0.96 15.33
C GLY A 84 7.18 -2.41 14.86
N ARG A 85 8.43 -2.89 14.75
CA ARG A 85 8.92 -4.28 14.84
C ARG A 85 7.96 -5.35 14.29
N VAL A 86 8.19 -5.70 13.02
CA VAL A 86 7.74 -6.96 12.40
C VAL A 86 7.91 -8.10 13.41
N LEU A 87 6.79 -8.70 13.83
CA LEU A 87 6.78 -10.00 14.48
C LEU A 87 7.27 -11.00 13.44
N ARG A 88 8.59 -11.25 13.39
CA ARG A 88 9.12 -12.43 12.72
C ARG A 88 8.40 -13.62 13.31
N SER A 89 7.69 -14.38 12.49
CA SER A 89 7.25 -15.72 12.82
C SER A 89 8.46 -16.50 13.32
N ALA A 90 8.33 -17.09 14.51
CA ALA A 90 9.26 -18.11 14.95
C ALA A 90 9.20 -19.25 13.93
N GLU A 91 10.30 -19.47 13.22
CA GLU A 91 10.54 -20.73 12.51
C GLU A 91 10.95 -21.74 13.58
N ASP A 92 10.19 -22.85 13.66
CA ASP A 92 10.54 -24.07 14.40
C ASP A 92 11.46 -24.94 13.53
#